data_AF-A0A820M6K0-F1
#
_entry.id   AF-A0A820M6K0-F1
#
_cell.length_a   1.000
_cell.length_b   1.000
_cell.length_c   1.000
_cell.angle_alpha   90.00
_cell.angle_beta   90.00
_cell.angle_gamma   90.00
#
_symmetry.space_group_name_H-M   'P 1'
#
loop_
_entity.id
_entity.type
_entity.pdbx_description
1 polymer ?
#
loop_
_entity_poly.entity_id
_entity_poly.type
_entity_poly.pdbx_seq_one_letter_code
_entity_poly.pdbx_strand_id
1 'polypeptide(L)' 'NYLPASNLGAITERLDDLIRNYITTHEKLDQTNMDKRTFEKMFHFKSLKPCIDPGESVEILAAQSIGEPSTQMTLN' A
#
# COMPACT_ATOMS: atom_id res chain seq x y z
N ASN A 1 -4.53 12.65 16.28
CA ASN A 1 -5.27 11.69 15.42
C ASN A 1 -5.46 12.29 14.04
N TYR A 2 -4.55 12.00 13.12
CA TYR A 2 -4.58 12.53 11.75
C TYR A 2 -5.33 11.54 10.85
N LEU A 3 -6.32 12.03 10.10
CA LEU A 3 -7.06 11.22 9.13
C LEU A 3 -6.12 10.86 7.96
N PRO A 4 -5.95 9.57 7.63
CA PRO A 4 -5.08 9.12 6.54
C PRO A 4 -5.54 9.65 5.18
N ALA A 5 -6.85 9.85 4.98
CA ALA A 5 -7.41 10.39 3.75
C ALA A 5 -7.17 11.91 3.55
N SER A 6 -6.83 12.65 4.60
CA SER A 6 -6.78 14.12 4.57
C SER A 6 -5.38 14.70 4.79
N ASN A 7 -4.39 13.89 5.16
CA ASN A 7 -3.02 14.36 5.43
C ASN A 7 -2.02 13.61 4.55
N LEU A 8 -1.41 14.34 3.61
CA LEU A 8 -0.30 13.87 2.79
C LEU A 8 0.91 13.58 3.71
N GLY A 9 1.05 12.33 4.15
CA GLY A 9 2.06 11.91 5.12
C GLY A 9 1.54 10.94 6.19
N ALA A 10 0.23 10.76 6.31
CA ALA A 10 -0.36 9.71 7.13
C ALA A 10 -0.33 8.37 6.39
N ILE A 11 0.87 7.84 6.18
CA ILE A 11 1.12 6.50 5.65
C ILE A 11 1.52 5.55 6.79
N THR A 12 1.41 4.24 6.56
CA THR A 12 1.90 3.25 7.53
C THR A 12 3.43 3.26 7.55
N GLU A 13 4.03 3.04 8.72
CA GLU A 13 5.48 2.96 8.91
C GLU A 13 6.12 1.92 7.99
N ARG A 14 5.45 0.77 7.80
CA ARG A 14 5.88 -0.28 6.87
C ARG A 14 5.98 0.22 5.42
N LEU A 15 5.07 1.09 4.99
CA LEU A 15 5.12 1.65 3.64
C LEU A 15 6.24 2.69 3.52
N ASP A 16 6.45 3.50 4.57
CA ASP A 16 7.57 4.46 4.62
C ASP A 16 8.91 3.73 4.54
N ASP A 17 9.09 2.66 5.31
CA ASP A 17 10.27 1.80 5.27
C ASP A 17 10.49 1.18 3.89
N LEU A 18 9.42 0.71 3.24
CA LEU A 18 9.51 0.13 1.91
C LEU A 18 9.98 1.16 0.87
N ILE A 19 9.44 2.38 0.92
CA ILE A 19 9.80 3.49 0.02
C ILE A 19 11.27 3.87 0.25
N ARG A 20 11.69 4.03 1.50
CA ARG A 20 13.09 4.34 1.85
C ARG A 20 14.04 3.26 1.38
N ASN A 21 13.75 2.00 1.69
CA ASN A 21 14.58 0.87 1.28
C ASN A 21 14.66 0.77 -0.24
N TYR A 22 13.57 1.06 -0.96
CA TYR A 22 13.57 1.08 -2.40
C TYR A 22 14.48 2.18 -2.97
N ILE A 23 14.43 3.40 -2.43
CA ILE A 23 15.27 4.54 -2.83
C ILE A 23 16.75 4.27 -2.52
N THR A 24 17.06 3.68 -1.36
CA THR A 24 18.42 3.34 -0.96
C THR A 24 19.00 2.21 -1.81
N THR A 25 18.18 1.20 -2.16
CA THR A 25 18.62 0.07 -3.00
C THR A 25 18.81 0.47 -4.45
N HIS A 26 18.02 1.43 -4.94
CA HIS A 26 18.03 1.89 -6.34
C HIS A 26 18.59 3.31 -6.46
N GLU A 27 19.71 3.58 -5.80
CA GLU A 27 20.36 4.90 -5.81
C GLU A 27 20.67 5.40 -7.23
N LYS A 28 20.84 4.48 -8.20
CA LYS A 28 20.96 4.74 -9.64
C LYS A 28 19.60 4.83 -10.35
N LEU A 29 18.67 5.64 -9.81
CA LEU A 29 17.43 5.97 -10.50
C LEU A 29 17.67 6.91 -11.72
N ASP A 30 18.90 7.02 -12.24
CA ASP A 30 19.30 7.88 -13.35
C ASP A 30 18.69 7.50 -14.71
N GLN A 31 18.12 6.30 -14.86
CA GLN A 31 17.57 5.84 -16.15
C GLN A 31 16.23 6.49 -16.49
N THR A 32 15.54 7.01 -15.48
CA THR A 32 14.32 7.81 -15.61
C THR A 32 14.63 9.11 -14.89
N ASN A 33 14.63 10.28 -15.53
CA ASN A 33 14.93 11.58 -14.90
C ASN A 33 13.89 11.95 -13.80
N MET A 34 13.72 11.13 -12.77
CA MET A 34 12.73 11.23 -11.73
C MET A 34 13.45 11.53 -10.43
N ASP A 35 13.26 12.76 -9.94
CA ASP A 35 13.80 13.20 -8.66
C ASP A 35 13.24 12.35 -7.51
N LYS A 36 14.08 12.00 -6.54
CA LYS A 36 13.74 11.17 -5.36
C LYS A 36 12.52 11.73 -4.64
N ARG A 37 12.45 13.06 -4.50
CA ARG A 37 11.34 13.77 -3.87
C ARG A 37 10.03 13.67 -4.66
N THR A 38 10.11 13.56 -5.98
CA THR A 38 8.93 13.37 -6.84
C THR A 38 8.40 11.94 -6.72
N PHE A 39 9.30 10.96 -6.65
CA PHE A 39 8.95 9.56 -6.41
C PHE A 39 8.27 9.36 -5.04
N GLU A 40 8.83 9.92 -3.97
CA GLU A 40 8.22 9.90 -2.64
C GLU A 40 6.82 10.50 -2.66
N LYS A 41 6.66 11.72 -3.21
CA LYS A 41 5.36 12.38 -3.33
C LYS A 41 4.35 11.55 -4.15
N MET A 42 4.80 10.88 -5.21
CA MET A 42 3.95 10.00 -6.02
C MET A 42 3.43 8.82 -5.19
N PHE A 43 4.30 8.19 -4.40
CA PHE A 43 3.90 7.09 -3.52
C PHE A 43 2.99 7.55 -2.37
N HIS A 44 3.28 8.69 -1.76
CA HIS A 44 2.38 9.29 -0.77
C HIS A 44 1.00 9.57 -1.39
N PHE A 45 0.94 10.14 -2.60
CA PHE A 45 -0.32 10.37 -3.31
C PHE A 45 -1.04 9.06 -3.67
N LYS A 46 -0.31 8.04 -4.12
CA LYS A 46 -0.87 6.72 -4.38
C LYS A 46 -1.40 6.06 -3.11
N SER A 47 -0.75 6.28 -1.97
CA SER A 47 -1.19 5.78 -0.66
C SER A 47 -2.43 6.48 -0.11
N LEU A 48 -2.81 7.65 -0.64
CA LEU A 48 -4.06 8.32 -0.27
C LEU A 48 -5.28 7.71 -0.98
N LYS A 49 -5.08 6.99 -2.09
CA LYS A 49 -6.18 6.44 -2.92
C LYS A 49 -6.81 5.12 -2.47
N PRO A 50 -6.15 4.18 -1.77
CA PRO A 50 -6.70 2.85 -1.53
C PRO A 50 -7.34 2.74 -0.14
N CYS A 51 -7.78 3.84 0.46
CA CYS A 51 -8.61 3.71 1.65
C CYS A 51 -9.90 3.02 1.22
N ILE A 52 -10.21 1.87 1.82
CA ILE A 52 -11.44 1.09 1.61
C ILE A 52 -12.62 2.06 1.45
N ASP A 53 -13.43 1.85 0.41
CA ASP A 53 -14.56 2.74 0.19
C ASP A 53 -15.51 2.60 1.40
N PRO A 54 -15.93 3.71 2.02
CA PRO A 54 -16.83 3.66 3.16
C PRO A 54 -18.14 3.00 2.75
N GLY A 55 -18.44 1.82 3.32
CA GLY A 55 -19.60 1.00 2.96
C GLY A 55 -19.24 -0.34 2.30
N GLU A 56 -17.97 -0.62 2.02
CA GLU A 56 -17.53 -1.93 1.57
C GLU A 56 -17.69 -2.98 2.68
N SER A 57 -18.28 -4.13 2.34
CA SER A 57 -18.58 -5.21 3.29
C SER A 57 -17.33 -6.04 3.61
N VAL A 58 -16.41 -5.43 4.36
CA VAL A 58 -15.13 -6.03 4.80
C VAL A 58 -15.30 -7.33 5.58
N GLU A 59 -16.42 -7.49 6.29
CA GLU A 59 -16.75 -8.72 7.05
C GLU A 59 -16.99 -9.93 6.13
N ILE A 60 -17.71 -9.72 5.03
CA ILE A 60 -17.99 -10.78 4.04
C ILE A 60 -16.72 -11.15 3.28
N LEU A 61 -15.92 -10.16 2.90
CA LEU A 61 -14.62 -10.38 2.24
C LEU A 61 -13.66 -11.17 3.14
N ALA A 62 -13.60 -10.84 4.44
CA ALA A 62 -12.78 -11.59 5.39
C ALA A 62 -13.25 -13.04 5.52
N ALA A 63 -14.57 -13.29 5.62
CA ALA A 63 -15.13 -14.63 5.68
C ALA A 63 -14.82 -15.46 4.41
N GLN A 64 -14.97 -14.86 3.23
CA GLN A 64 -14.62 -15.51 1.96
C GLN A 64 -13.12 -15.78 1.83
N SER A 65 -12.28 -14.84 2.28
CA SER A 65 -10.81 -14.99 2.20
C SER A 65 -10.28 -16.21 2.96
N ILE A 66 -11.04 -16.71 3.94
CA ILE A 66 -10.72 -17.92 4.70
C ILE A 66 -11.44 -19.14 4.11
N GLY A 67 -12.70 -18.99 3.74
CA GLY A 67 -13.55 -20.10 3.28
C GLY A 67 -13.21 -20.62 1.88
N GLU A 68 -12.97 -19.75 0.91
CA GLU A 68 -12.66 -20.15 -0.48
C GLU A 68 -11.35 -20.96 -0.61
N PRO A 69 -10.20 -20.51 -0.07
CA PRO A 69 -8.97 -21.30 -0.15
C PRO A 69 -9.05 -22.61 0.64
N SER A 70 -9.86 -22.67 1.70
CA SER A 70 -10.01 -23.89 2.52
C SER A 70 -10.63 -25.04 1.73
N THR A 71 -11.43 -24.77 0.70
CA THR A 71 -12.01 -25.82 -0.17
C THR A 71 -11.02 -26.36 -1.20
N GLN A 72 -10.00 -25.57 -1.57
CA GLN A 72 -8.93 -25.97 -2.48
C GLN A 72 -7.86 -26.84 -1.81
N MET A 73 -7.87 -26.91 -0.47
CA MET A 73 -6.92 -27.71 0.33
C MET A 73 -7.44 -29.10 0.73
N THR A 74 -8.59 -29.54 0.23
CA THR A 74 -9.19 -30.86 0.56
C THR A 74 -8.75 -31.98 -0.39
N LEU A 75 -7.56 -31.87 -1.00
CA LEU A 75 -6.93 -32.97 -1.72
C LEU A 75 -5.57 -33.26 -1.08
N ASN A 76 -5.56 -34.30 -0.26
CA ASN A 76 -4.39 -34.95 0.32
C ASN A 76 -3.85 -36.05 -0.61
#